data_AF-A0A1Q5PZV5-F1
#
_entry.id   AF-A0A1Q5PZV5-F1
#
_cell.length_a   1.000
_cell.length_b   1.000
_cell.length_c   1.000
_cell.angle_alpha   90.00
_cell.angle_beta   90.00
_cell.angle_gamma   90.00
#
_symmetry.space_group_name_H-M   'P 1'
#
loop_
_entity.id
_entity.type
_entity.pdbx_description
1 polymer ?
#
loop_
_entity_poly.entity_id
_entity_poly.type
_entity_poly.pdbx_seq_one_letter_code
_entity_poly.pdbx_strand_id
1 'polypeptide(L)'
;MKSQYGENIAHLSLSYAKPEGATGFYKPSVTKSEILEVKKLGVEPDPAVQAIVDKAIVDSDEKGKELVGYITADFLRGKTAKGEENRGSESTIGNMTADAHLSAANDSQVKADIAVMNPGGIRADLLYDAAKDGAITKKEAAMVQPFANTLMVVELTGAEVKQLLEQQWQRDENGGVPNRPFLKLGISGFFYTYDPGAEEGNRIKTIWLSDGNEMDMKATYKVAANSFLAGGGDNFHVFKGKATKDTGEIDLDATIKYLKNVATKDHPLSPSYLQRSIGIHDANGKFSKGPVESGTPIELDFSSLSFSAEAFGKGKVPTMLACEFKLEDDTVLGTAKAPIDNSVTDAYDETGQAKIKTEIPDLSDHAGKKLSFICQTDLGDSIPVREGTITQDETPTPDPKPTDPVDPKPTSKPKPKPEMPVTGAETQHLGFGALLMVAAGLAVAGSRRAAFKG
;
A
#
# COMPACT_ATOMS: atom_id res chain seq x y z
N MET A 1 25.22 -6.51 -6.18
CA MET A 1 25.07 -5.05 -6.01
C MET A 1 24.44 -4.49 -7.28
N LYS A 2 23.30 -3.81 -7.21
CA LYS A 2 22.73 -3.09 -8.36
C LYS A 2 23.40 -1.71 -8.40
N SER A 3 24.13 -1.40 -9.47
CA SER A 3 24.71 -0.05 -9.64
C SER A 3 23.58 0.97 -9.73
N GLN A 4 23.73 2.11 -9.06
CA GLN A 4 22.81 3.25 -9.14
C GLN A 4 23.60 4.53 -9.40
N TYR A 5 22.98 5.50 -10.09
CA TYR A 5 23.42 6.90 -10.20
C TYR A 5 24.91 7.13 -10.57
N GLY A 6 25.50 6.24 -11.37
CA GLY A 6 26.89 6.36 -11.82
C GLY A 6 27.96 5.92 -10.81
N GLU A 7 27.59 5.35 -9.66
CA GLU A 7 28.58 4.89 -8.66
C GLU A 7 29.48 3.75 -9.16
N ASN A 8 29.01 2.96 -10.13
CA ASN A 8 29.80 1.90 -10.74
C ASN A 8 29.65 1.88 -12.27
N ILE A 9 30.77 1.64 -12.95
CA ILE A 9 30.87 1.44 -14.40
C ILE A 9 31.00 -0.06 -14.67
N ALA A 10 30.20 -0.59 -15.59
CA ALA A 10 30.39 -1.94 -16.11
C ALA A 10 31.54 -1.95 -17.13
N HIS A 11 32.56 -2.77 -16.91
CA HIS A 11 33.66 -2.96 -17.84
C HIS A 11 33.61 -4.38 -18.44
N LEU A 12 33.33 -4.44 -19.74
CA LEU A 12 33.25 -5.66 -20.52
C LEU A 12 34.34 -5.63 -21.59
N SER A 13 35.27 -6.59 -21.55
CA SER A 13 36.23 -6.82 -22.63
C SER A 13 35.76 -8.00 -23.48
N LEU A 14 35.72 -7.80 -24.80
CA LEU A 14 35.36 -8.81 -25.78
C LEU A 14 36.56 -9.11 -26.68
N SER A 15 36.80 -10.38 -26.98
CA SER A 15 37.68 -10.78 -28.09
C SER A 15 36.85 -11.28 -29.27
N TYR A 16 37.29 -10.93 -30.48
CA TYR A 16 36.81 -11.52 -31.72
C TYR A 16 38.03 -11.93 -32.55
N ALA A 17 37.98 -13.11 -33.15
CA ALA A 17 38.97 -13.56 -34.11
C ALA A 17 38.35 -13.60 -35.50
N LYS A 18 39.06 -13.08 -36.50
CA LYS A 18 38.70 -13.21 -37.92
C LYS A 18 39.53 -14.36 -38.52
N PRO A 19 38.93 -15.52 -38.83
CA PRO A 19 39.63 -16.55 -39.59
C PRO A 19 39.90 -16.05 -41.00
N GLU A 20 41.09 -16.35 -41.52
CA GLU A 20 41.48 -15.96 -42.87
C GLU A 20 40.58 -16.66 -43.90
N GLY A 21 40.01 -15.89 -44.84
CA GLY A 21 39.14 -16.42 -45.90
C GLY A 21 37.68 -16.74 -45.54
N ALA A 22 37.20 -16.52 -44.31
CA ALA A 22 35.83 -16.86 -43.91
C ALA A 22 34.78 -15.76 -44.20
N THR A 23 33.66 -16.14 -44.82
CA THR A 23 32.42 -15.34 -44.89
C THR A 23 31.36 -15.94 -43.96
N GLY A 24 31.02 -15.25 -42.88
CA GLY A 24 30.03 -15.71 -41.90
C GLY A 24 29.95 -14.83 -40.65
N PHE A 25 28.95 -15.07 -39.81
CA PHE A 25 28.74 -14.31 -38.57
C PHE A 25 29.77 -14.68 -37.49
N TYR A 26 30.34 -13.66 -36.86
CA TYR A 26 31.35 -13.78 -35.81
C TYR A 26 30.74 -14.25 -34.49
N LYS A 27 31.46 -15.11 -33.75
CA LYS A 27 31.18 -15.38 -32.33
C LYS A 27 32.16 -14.57 -31.47
N PRO A 28 31.74 -13.44 -30.87
CA PRO A 28 32.55 -12.79 -29.83
C PRO A 28 32.62 -13.68 -28.59
N SER A 29 33.72 -13.61 -27.86
CA SER A 29 33.87 -14.21 -26.53
C SER A 29 34.20 -13.12 -25.51
N VAL A 30 33.55 -13.19 -24.34
CA VAL A 30 33.85 -12.31 -23.22
C VAL A 30 35.19 -12.73 -22.60
N THR A 31 36.16 -11.82 -22.56
CA THR A 31 37.47 -12.03 -21.94
C THR A 31 37.59 -11.37 -20.57
N LYS A 32 36.79 -10.33 -20.29
CA LYS A 32 36.67 -9.71 -18.98
C LYS A 32 35.23 -9.23 -18.76
N SER A 33 34.71 -9.40 -17.56
CA SER A 33 33.43 -8.83 -17.12
C SER A 33 33.57 -8.45 -15.65
N GLU A 34 33.57 -7.16 -15.36
CA GLU A 34 33.71 -6.63 -14.00
C GLU A 34 32.85 -5.38 -13.79
N ILE A 35 32.52 -5.10 -12.52
CA ILE A 35 31.86 -3.87 -12.10
C ILE A 35 32.90 -3.05 -11.34
N LEU A 36 33.22 -1.87 -11.85
CA LEU A 36 34.21 -0.96 -11.30
C LEU A 36 33.52 0.14 -10.50
N GLU A 37 33.75 0.18 -9.19
CA GLU A 37 33.29 1.26 -8.32
C GLU A 37 34.11 2.53 -8.60
N VAL A 38 33.46 3.59 -9.10
CA VAL A 38 34.16 4.77 -9.65
C VAL A 38 35.04 5.44 -8.60
N LYS A 39 34.56 5.54 -7.35
CA LYS A 39 35.32 6.09 -6.21
C LYS A 39 36.63 5.34 -5.90
N LYS A 40 36.73 4.05 -6.27
CA LYS A 40 37.93 3.22 -6.06
C LYS A 40 38.90 3.23 -7.24
N LEU A 41 38.52 3.82 -8.38
CA LEU A 41 39.39 3.90 -9.55
C LEU A 41 40.49 4.96 -9.42
N GLY A 42 40.37 5.91 -8.49
CA GLY A 42 41.35 6.99 -8.31
C GLY A 42 41.53 7.85 -9.57
N VAL A 43 40.48 7.98 -10.38
CA VAL A 43 40.48 8.80 -11.60
C VAL A 43 40.19 10.26 -11.25
N GLU A 44 41.01 11.16 -11.77
CA GLU A 44 40.73 12.59 -11.72
C GLU A 44 39.55 12.94 -12.64
N PRO A 45 38.69 13.91 -12.26
CA PRO A 45 37.63 14.41 -13.13
C PRO A 45 38.19 14.98 -14.43
N ASP A 46 37.53 14.71 -15.56
CA ASP A 46 37.87 15.36 -16.83
C ASP A 46 37.65 16.89 -16.72
N PRO A 47 38.65 17.74 -17.01
CA PRO A 47 38.53 19.19 -16.79
C PRO A 47 37.42 19.88 -17.61
N ALA A 48 37.08 19.36 -18.79
CA ALA A 48 36.02 19.94 -19.62
C ALA A 48 34.64 19.55 -19.08
N VAL A 49 34.47 18.31 -18.60
CA VAL A 49 33.26 17.87 -17.90
C VAL A 49 33.10 18.62 -16.57
N GLN A 50 34.18 18.76 -15.80
CA GLN A 50 34.17 19.46 -14.52
C GLN A 50 33.73 20.92 -14.69
N ALA A 51 34.23 21.64 -15.70
CA ALA A 51 33.81 23.02 -15.99
C ALA A 51 32.30 23.14 -16.32
N ILE A 52 31.70 22.13 -16.95
CA ILE A 52 30.25 22.08 -17.19
C ILE A 52 29.49 21.85 -15.89
N VAL A 53 29.97 20.93 -15.03
CA VAL A 53 29.39 20.65 -13.72
C VAL A 53 29.47 21.87 -12.80
N ASP A 54 30.62 22.52 -12.72
CA ASP A 54 30.83 23.73 -11.90
C ASP A 54 29.89 24.86 -12.34
N LYS A 55 29.75 25.09 -13.66
CA LYS A 55 28.78 26.06 -14.17
C LYS A 55 27.33 25.67 -13.83
N ALA A 56 26.97 24.39 -13.98
CA ALA A 56 25.63 23.92 -13.66
C ALA A 56 25.32 24.07 -12.15
N ILE A 57 26.30 23.86 -11.27
CA ILE A 57 26.18 24.11 -9.82
C ILE A 57 25.89 25.59 -9.57
N VAL A 58 26.66 26.51 -10.15
CA VAL A 58 26.45 27.96 -9.97
C VAL A 58 25.08 28.41 -10.51
N ASP A 59 24.70 27.98 -11.71
CA ASP A 59 23.41 28.32 -12.31
C ASP A 59 22.22 27.73 -11.52
N SER A 60 22.40 26.54 -10.93
CA SER A 60 21.40 25.86 -10.11
C SER A 60 21.28 26.47 -8.71
N ASP A 61 22.40 26.86 -8.09
CA ASP A 61 22.41 27.52 -6.79
C ASP A 61 21.77 28.91 -6.85
N GLU A 62 21.92 29.65 -7.95
CA GLU A 62 21.23 30.93 -8.13
C GLU A 62 19.72 30.75 -8.25
N LYS A 63 19.27 29.87 -9.17
CA LYS A 63 17.84 29.54 -9.31
C LYS A 63 17.24 28.91 -8.05
N GLY A 64 18.05 28.17 -7.32
CA GLY A 64 17.68 27.45 -6.11
C GLY A 64 17.30 28.36 -4.95
N LYS A 65 17.75 29.63 -4.93
CA LYS A 65 17.45 30.63 -3.89
C LYS A 65 16.00 31.12 -3.90
N GLU A 66 15.26 30.91 -4.99
CA GLU A 66 13.87 31.32 -5.10
C GLU A 66 13.05 30.76 -3.92
N LEU A 67 12.32 31.63 -3.20
CA LEU A 67 11.41 31.17 -2.15
C LEU A 67 10.13 30.58 -2.78
N VAL A 68 9.73 29.42 -2.28
CA VAL A 68 8.59 28.64 -2.81
C VAL A 68 7.52 28.35 -1.76
N GLY A 69 7.71 28.72 -0.50
CA GLY A 69 6.70 28.59 0.55
C GLY A 69 7.27 28.82 1.95
N TYR A 70 6.45 28.61 2.98
CA TYR A 70 6.79 28.72 4.40
C TYR A 70 6.15 27.56 5.15
N ILE A 71 6.89 26.89 6.04
CA ILE A 71 6.37 25.79 6.89
C ILE A 71 6.48 26.11 8.37
N THR A 72 5.67 25.48 9.22
CA THR A 72 5.69 25.70 10.68
C THR A 72 6.50 24.68 11.49
N ALA A 73 6.82 23.53 10.89
CA ALA A 73 7.58 22.43 11.48
C ALA A 73 8.11 21.51 10.36
N ASP A 74 9.04 20.60 10.71
CA ASP A 74 9.61 19.64 9.76
C ASP A 74 8.52 18.75 9.11
N PHE A 75 8.62 18.53 7.80
CA PHE A 75 7.96 17.42 7.10
C PHE A 75 9.00 16.32 6.87
N LEU A 76 8.80 15.16 7.50
CA LEU A 76 9.81 14.12 7.62
C LEU A 76 9.44 12.88 6.81
N ARG A 77 10.45 12.22 6.22
CA ARG A 77 10.30 10.81 5.80
C ARG A 77 10.31 9.91 7.03
N GLY A 78 9.66 8.76 6.94
CA GLY A 78 9.69 7.73 7.99
C GLY A 78 11.12 7.32 8.35
N LYS A 79 11.31 6.89 9.61
CA LYS A 79 12.63 6.49 10.14
C LYS A 79 12.62 5.07 10.69
N THR A 80 13.78 4.43 10.65
CA THR A 80 14.03 3.17 11.38
C THR A 80 14.32 3.49 12.84
N ALA A 81 14.33 2.49 13.73
CA ALA A 81 14.75 2.60 15.12
C ALA A 81 16.19 3.12 15.29
N LYS A 82 16.99 3.12 14.20
CA LYS A 82 18.35 3.69 14.13
C LYS A 82 18.40 5.12 13.58
N GLY A 83 17.26 5.69 13.17
CA GLY A 83 17.16 7.02 12.55
C GLY A 83 17.48 7.05 11.04
N GLU A 84 17.56 5.88 10.38
CA GLU A 84 17.83 5.76 8.92
C GLU A 84 16.52 5.91 8.11
N GLU A 85 16.61 6.12 6.78
CA GLU A 85 15.43 6.20 5.89
C GLU A 85 14.57 4.92 5.96
N ASN A 86 13.31 5.04 6.40
CA ASN A 86 12.34 3.96 6.38
C ASN A 86 11.25 4.24 5.33
N ARG A 87 11.21 3.39 4.29
CA ARG A 87 10.18 3.42 3.23
C ARG A 87 8.98 2.54 3.54
N GLY A 88 9.04 1.81 4.64
CA GLY A 88 7.96 0.97 5.14
C GLY A 88 7.00 1.69 6.08
N SER A 89 7.23 2.98 6.41
CA SER A 89 6.31 3.77 7.26
C SER A 89 5.56 4.85 6.49
N GLU A 90 4.38 5.25 6.98
CA GLU A 90 3.73 6.49 6.54
C GLU A 90 4.64 7.69 6.89
N SER A 91 4.48 8.81 6.18
CA SER A 91 5.34 9.98 6.37
C SER A 91 4.64 11.29 6.05
N THR A 92 4.88 12.31 6.87
CA THR A 92 4.27 13.64 6.74
C THR A 92 4.63 14.29 5.40
N ILE A 93 5.88 14.14 4.94
CA ILE A 93 6.31 14.60 3.61
C ILE A 93 5.69 13.82 2.45
N GLY A 94 5.42 12.52 2.61
CA GLY A 94 4.81 11.69 1.57
C GLY A 94 3.35 12.04 1.35
N ASN A 95 2.62 12.26 2.43
CA ASN A 95 1.25 12.75 2.40
C ASN A 95 1.16 14.15 1.79
N MET A 96 2.03 15.09 2.20
CA MET A 96 2.08 16.44 1.62
C MET A 96 2.44 16.44 0.13
N THR A 97 3.33 15.53 -0.30
CA THR A 97 3.65 15.35 -1.72
C THR A 97 2.46 14.81 -2.51
N ALA A 98 1.71 13.85 -1.96
CA ALA A 98 0.47 13.36 -2.57
C ALA A 98 -0.61 14.47 -2.62
N ASP A 99 -0.71 15.34 -1.61
CA ASP A 99 -1.60 16.51 -1.60
C ASP A 99 -1.25 17.49 -2.72
N ALA A 100 0.05 17.75 -2.92
CA ALA A 100 0.54 18.58 -4.02
C ALA A 100 0.21 17.99 -5.40
N HIS A 101 0.39 16.67 -5.55
CA HIS A 101 0.06 15.94 -6.79
C HIS A 101 -1.45 15.96 -7.07
N LEU A 102 -2.30 15.77 -6.05
CA LEU A 102 -3.75 15.89 -6.18
C LEU A 102 -4.16 17.32 -6.59
N SER A 103 -3.57 18.33 -5.94
CA SER A 103 -3.82 19.75 -6.26
C SER A 103 -3.44 20.08 -7.71
N ALA A 104 -2.26 19.69 -8.17
CA ALA A 104 -1.82 19.96 -9.54
C ALA A 104 -2.64 19.19 -10.59
N ALA A 105 -2.99 17.93 -10.32
CA ALA A 105 -3.90 17.18 -11.18
C ALA A 105 -5.29 17.84 -11.26
N ASN A 106 -5.77 18.42 -10.16
CA ASN A 106 -7.04 19.15 -10.09
C ASN A 106 -6.98 20.59 -10.62
N ASP A 107 -5.81 21.20 -10.80
CA ASP A 107 -5.64 22.40 -11.62
C ASP A 107 -5.72 22.07 -13.12
N SER A 108 -5.18 20.90 -13.53
CA SER A 108 -5.14 20.46 -14.94
C SER A 108 -6.54 20.23 -15.55
N GLN A 109 -6.60 19.99 -16.87
CA GLN A 109 -7.84 19.57 -17.53
C GLN A 109 -8.24 18.11 -17.24
N VAL A 110 -7.32 17.29 -16.71
CA VAL A 110 -7.54 15.85 -16.52
C VAL A 110 -8.38 15.57 -15.27
N LYS A 111 -8.11 16.32 -14.19
CA LYS A 111 -8.63 16.14 -12.82
C LYS A 111 -8.26 14.79 -12.19
N ALA A 112 -8.24 14.71 -10.87
CA ALA A 112 -8.04 13.46 -10.13
C ALA A 112 -8.89 13.45 -8.85
N ASP A 113 -9.39 12.27 -8.50
CA ASP A 113 -10.22 12.07 -7.30
C ASP A 113 -9.32 11.80 -6.09
N ILE A 114 -8.23 11.06 -6.32
CA ILE A 114 -7.23 10.67 -5.31
C ILE A 114 -5.81 10.76 -5.89
N ALA A 115 -4.79 10.79 -5.04
CA ALA A 115 -3.38 10.76 -5.45
C ALA A 115 -2.54 9.81 -4.60
N VAL A 116 -1.45 9.30 -5.19
CA VAL A 116 -0.45 8.46 -4.51
C VAL A 116 0.97 8.85 -4.87
N MET A 117 1.88 8.70 -3.91
CA MET A 117 3.32 8.96 -4.06
C MET A 117 4.12 7.79 -3.48
N ASN A 118 5.08 7.24 -4.24
CA ASN A 118 5.95 6.18 -3.73
C ASN A 118 7.04 6.76 -2.80
N PRO A 119 7.37 6.08 -1.69
CA PRO A 119 8.34 6.58 -0.71
C PRO A 119 9.76 6.63 -1.28
N GLY A 120 10.05 5.83 -2.31
CA GLY A 120 11.31 5.88 -3.03
C GLY A 120 11.52 7.14 -3.88
N GLY A 121 10.44 7.80 -4.30
CA GLY A 121 10.48 9.06 -5.04
C GLY A 121 10.87 10.27 -4.18
N ILE A 122 10.81 10.13 -2.85
CA ILE A 122 11.11 11.18 -1.87
C ILE A 122 12.53 10.97 -1.34
N ARG A 123 13.39 11.97 -1.48
CA ARG A 123 14.85 11.81 -1.29
C ARG A 123 15.44 12.62 -0.13
N ALA A 124 14.72 13.62 0.36
CA ALA A 124 15.07 14.42 1.52
C ALA A 124 13.85 14.67 2.41
N ASP A 125 14.10 15.12 3.63
CA ASP A 125 13.10 15.71 4.52
C ASP A 125 12.99 17.22 4.18
N LEU A 126 11.85 17.85 4.43
CA LEU A 126 11.69 19.30 4.29
C LEU A 126 11.72 19.94 5.68
N LEU A 127 12.85 20.53 6.05
CA LEU A 127 13.14 20.94 7.43
C LEU A 127 12.74 22.39 7.70
N TYR A 128 12.20 22.63 8.89
CA TYR A 128 11.93 23.97 9.40
C TYR A 128 13.24 24.63 9.86
N ASP A 129 13.48 25.84 9.39
CA ASP A 129 14.62 26.66 9.78
C ASP A 129 14.13 27.98 10.41
N ALA A 130 14.34 28.08 11.72
CA ALA A 130 13.98 29.26 12.50
C ALA A 130 14.76 30.53 12.08
N ALA A 131 15.95 30.41 11.48
CA ALA A 131 16.74 31.57 11.05
C ALA A 131 16.14 32.29 9.84
N LYS A 132 15.23 31.63 9.11
CA LYS A 132 14.50 32.17 7.96
C LYS A 132 12.98 32.05 8.09
N ASP A 133 12.46 31.95 9.32
CA ASP A 133 11.02 31.94 9.61
C ASP A 133 10.27 30.82 8.86
N GLY A 134 10.90 29.64 8.73
CA GLY A 134 10.35 28.50 8.01
C GLY A 134 10.32 28.63 6.48
N ALA A 135 10.93 29.67 5.90
CA ALA A 135 10.95 29.89 4.46
C ALA A 135 11.64 28.75 3.70
N ILE A 136 10.97 28.19 2.69
CA ILE A 136 11.45 27.10 1.85
C ILE A 136 11.94 27.64 0.51
N THR A 137 13.11 27.16 0.09
CA THR A 137 13.74 27.50 -1.19
C THR A 137 13.43 26.45 -2.26
N LYS A 138 13.51 26.84 -3.55
CA LYS A 138 13.38 25.91 -4.69
C LYS A 138 14.42 24.79 -4.63
N LYS A 139 15.62 25.07 -4.11
CA LYS A 139 16.66 24.05 -3.88
C LYS A 139 16.20 22.97 -2.89
N GLU A 140 15.58 23.36 -1.78
CA GLU A 140 15.10 22.41 -0.77
C GLU A 140 13.96 21.54 -1.32
N ALA A 141 12.98 22.13 -2.01
CA ALA A 141 11.93 21.37 -2.69
C ALA A 141 12.49 20.39 -3.74
N ALA A 142 13.48 20.81 -4.53
CA ALA A 142 14.15 19.96 -5.51
C ALA A 142 14.95 18.81 -4.87
N MET A 143 15.51 18.99 -3.67
CA MET A 143 16.17 17.92 -2.93
C MET A 143 15.18 16.86 -2.41
N VAL A 144 13.91 17.24 -2.15
CA VAL A 144 12.85 16.29 -1.79
C VAL A 144 12.44 15.44 -3.00
N GLN A 145 12.20 16.06 -4.17
CA GLN A 145 11.79 15.37 -5.41
C GLN A 145 12.73 15.69 -6.60
N PRO A 146 13.90 15.05 -6.70
CA PRO A 146 14.92 15.39 -7.69
C PRO A 146 14.74 14.72 -9.06
N PHE A 147 13.68 13.93 -9.27
CA PHE A 147 13.55 13.08 -10.45
C PHE A 147 12.90 13.75 -11.67
N ALA A 148 12.12 14.82 -11.46
CA ALA A 148 11.37 15.51 -12.51
C ALA A 148 10.54 14.54 -13.39
N ASN A 149 9.76 13.66 -12.75
CA ASN A 149 8.81 12.83 -13.48
C ASN A 149 7.66 13.69 -14.02
N THR A 150 6.93 13.21 -15.02
CA THR A 150 5.63 13.79 -15.36
C THR A 150 4.54 13.31 -14.39
N LEU A 151 3.58 14.17 -14.09
CA LEU A 151 2.40 13.85 -13.29
C LEU A 151 1.32 13.25 -14.20
N MET A 152 0.97 12.00 -13.95
CA MET A 152 -0.02 11.24 -14.72
C MET A 152 -1.29 11.05 -13.90
N VAL A 153 -2.43 10.87 -14.58
CA VAL A 153 -3.67 10.39 -13.98
C VAL A 153 -4.04 9.07 -14.64
N VAL A 154 -4.27 8.04 -13.82
CA VAL A 154 -4.66 6.70 -14.24
C VAL A 154 -6.08 6.41 -13.78
N GLU A 155 -6.91 5.84 -14.66
CA GLU A 155 -8.26 5.39 -14.31
C GLU A 155 -8.21 3.95 -13.78
N LEU A 156 -8.55 3.76 -12.49
CA LEU A 156 -8.62 2.47 -11.78
C LEU A 156 -10.02 2.25 -11.22
N THR A 157 -10.50 0.99 -11.17
CA THR A 157 -11.71 0.69 -10.37
C THR A 157 -11.42 0.72 -8.87
N GLY A 158 -12.42 0.87 -7.99
CA GLY A 158 -12.22 0.81 -6.54
C GLY A 158 -11.55 -0.50 -6.07
N ALA A 159 -11.89 -1.64 -6.70
CA ALA A 159 -11.22 -2.92 -6.49
C ALA A 159 -9.72 -2.90 -6.90
N GLU A 160 -9.36 -2.10 -7.91
CA GLU A 160 -7.98 -1.91 -8.36
C GLU A 160 -7.23 -0.89 -7.50
N VAL A 161 -7.92 0.08 -6.89
CA VAL A 161 -7.34 0.91 -5.81
C VAL A 161 -7.08 0.05 -4.58
N LYS A 162 -7.97 -0.88 -4.21
CA LYS A 162 -7.68 -1.89 -3.18
C LYS A 162 -6.43 -2.72 -3.57
N GLN A 163 -6.33 -3.18 -4.81
CA GLN A 163 -5.17 -3.92 -5.30
C GLN A 163 -3.88 -3.08 -5.26
N LEU A 164 -3.94 -1.79 -5.57
CA LEU A 164 -2.82 -0.84 -5.44
C LEU A 164 -2.30 -0.79 -4.00
N LEU A 165 -3.21 -0.71 -3.03
CA LEU A 165 -2.87 -0.66 -1.61
C LEU A 165 -2.36 -2.02 -1.08
N GLU A 166 -2.88 -3.15 -1.58
CA GLU A 166 -2.32 -4.49 -1.30
C GLU A 166 -0.90 -4.67 -1.87
N GLN A 167 -0.59 -4.04 -3.01
CA GLN A 167 0.76 -4.08 -3.62
C GLN A 167 1.83 -3.32 -2.81
N GLN A 168 1.45 -2.60 -1.75
CA GLN A 168 2.41 -2.11 -0.76
C GLN A 168 3.16 -3.27 -0.08
N TRP A 169 2.53 -4.44 0.11
CA TRP A 169 3.22 -5.68 0.46
C TRP A 169 3.88 -6.25 -0.80
N GLN A 170 5.18 -6.03 -0.92
CA GLN A 170 5.91 -6.17 -2.17
C GLN A 170 6.12 -7.62 -2.58
N ARG A 171 6.00 -7.86 -3.89
CA ARG A 171 6.39 -9.08 -4.58
C ARG A 171 7.28 -8.72 -5.75
N ASP A 172 8.33 -9.51 -5.99
CA ASP A 172 9.14 -9.40 -7.21
C ASP A 172 8.47 -10.12 -8.39
N GLU A 173 9.09 -10.04 -9.58
CA GLU A 173 8.56 -10.63 -10.82
C GLU A 173 8.39 -12.16 -10.77
N ASN A 174 9.01 -12.84 -9.81
CA ASN A 174 8.88 -14.28 -9.58
C ASN A 174 7.90 -14.61 -8.44
N GLY A 175 7.24 -13.61 -7.85
CA GLY A 175 6.42 -13.76 -6.65
C GLY A 175 7.21 -13.84 -5.34
N GLY A 176 8.53 -13.61 -5.37
CA GLY A 176 9.37 -13.60 -4.17
C GLY A 176 9.19 -12.33 -3.33
N VAL A 177 9.55 -12.37 -2.05
CA VAL A 177 9.59 -11.16 -1.21
C VAL A 177 10.93 -10.44 -1.41
N PRO A 178 10.96 -9.21 -1.93
CA PRO A 178 12.22 -8.47 -2.13
C PRO A 178 12.76 -7.90 -0.81
N ASN A 179 14.03 -7.45 -0.82
CA ASN A 179 14.72 -6.89 0.36
C ASN A 179 14.00 -5.69 1.01
N ARG A 180 13.10 -5.01 0.29
CA ARG A 180 12.12 -4.09 0.89
C ARG A 180 10.76 -4.79 0.80
N PRO A 181 10.33 -5.52 1.85
CA PRO A 181 9.10 -6.32 1.80
C PRO A 181 7.83 -5.46 1.78
N PHE A 182 7.98 -4.17 2.11
CA PHE A 182 6.89 -3.20 2.16
C PHE A 182 7.35 -1.84 1.63
N LEU A 183 6.45 -1.13 0.94
CA LEU A 183 6.63 0.26 0.50
C LEU A 183 5.34 1.01 0.79
N LYS A 184 5.33 1.86 1.82
CA LYS A 184 4.15 2.65 2.17
C LYS A 184 3.97 3.82 1.21
N LEU A 185 2.84 3.88 0.52
CA LEU A 185 2.47 5.03 -0.31
C LEU A 185 2.09 6.21 0.58
N GLY A 186 2.59 7.40 0.24
CA GLY A 186 1.92 8.65 0.66
C GLY A 186 0.63 8.78 -0.17
N ILE A 187 -0.48 9.14 0.47
CA ILE A 187 -1.80 9.13 -0.16
C ILE A 187 -2.55 10.44 0.06
N SER A 188 -3.44 10.82 -0.86
CA SER A 188 -4.30 12.00 -0.74
C SER A 188 -5.68 11.76 -1.37
N GLY A 189 -6.72 12.43 -0.84
CA GLY A 189 -8.12 12.28 -1.26
C GLY A 189 -8.87 11.09 -0.62
N PHE A 190 -8.19 10.27 0.19
CA PHE A 190 -8.77 9.12 0.89
C PHE A 190 -7.96 8.74 2.13
N PHE A 191 -8.54 7.89 2.97
CA PHE A 191 -7.88 7.14 4.04
C PHE A 191 -8.36 5.68 4.05
N TYR A 192 -7.65 4.77 4.71
CA TYR A 192 -8.04 3.35 4.74
C TYR A 192 -7.68 2.62 6.04
N THR A 193 -8.36 1.52 6.30
CA THR A 193 -7.98 0.55 7.34
C THR A 193 -7.46 -0.75 6.73
N TYR A 194 -6.56 -1.42 7.44
CA TYR A 194 -6.06 -2.73 7.04
C TYR A 194 -5.83 -3.64 8.24
N ASP A 195 -5.72 -4.94 8.01
CA ASP A 195 -5.40 -5.95 9.02
C ASP A 195 -4.01 -6.54 8.72
N PRO A 196 -2.99 -6.26 9.55
CA PRO A 196 -1.65 -6.81 9.35
C PRO A 196 -1.60 -8.34 9.48
N GLY A 197 -2.54 -8.94 10.22
CA GLY A 197 -2.64 -10.39 10.42
C GLY A 197 -3.39 -11.14 9.31
N ALA A 198 -4.00 -10.42 8.36
CA ALA A 198 -4.76 -11.05 7.28
C ALA A 198 -3.88 -11.61 6.15
N GLU A 199 -4.47 -12.58 5.43
CA GLU A 199 -3.90 -13.17 4.22
C GLU A 199 -3.64 -12.11 3.13
N GLU A 200 -2.71 -12.42 2.24
CA GLU A 200 -2.34 -11.56 1.11
C GLU A 200 -3.52 -11.31 0.15
N GLY A 201 -3.75 -10.05 -0.21
CA GLY A 201 -4.93 -9.63 -0.98
C GLY A 201 -6.17 -9.31 -0.13
N ASN A 202 -6.14 -9.67 1.17
CA ASN A 202 -7.25 -9.51 2.11
C ASN A 202 -6.90 -8.61 3.32
N ARG A 203 -5.79 -7.85 3.25
CA ARG A 203 -5.33 -6.96 4.32
C ARG A 203 -6.13 -5.68 4.36
N ILE A 204 -6.23 -4.97 3.24
CA ILE A 204 -7.04 -3.76 3.12
C ILE A 204 -8.50 -4.13 3.39
N LYS A 205 -9.13 -3.45 4.35
CA LYS A 205 -10.52 -3.71 4.76
C LYS A 205 -11.46 -2.71 4.12
N THR A 206 -11.31 -1.44 4.49
CA THR A 206 -12.22 -0.37 4.07
C THR A 206 -11.43 0.85 3.65
N ILE A 207 -11.92 1.54 2.63
CA ILE A 207 -11.31 2.74 2.05
C ILE A 207 -12.39 3.82 2.02
N TRP A 208 -12.13 4.97 2.60
CA TRP A 208 -13.04 6.11 2.61
C TRP A 208 -12.44 7.29 1.85
N LEU A 209 -13.24 7.93 1.02
CA LEU A 209 -12.87 9.15 0.31
C LEU A 209 -12.95 10.35 1.27
N SER A 210 -12.31 11.48 0.90
CA SER A 210 -12.32 12.70 1.72
C SER A 210 -13.70 13.36 1.88
N ASP A 211 -14.74 12.91 1.18
CA ASP A 211 -16.14 13.30 1.40
C ASP A 211 -16.85 12.47 2.50
N GLY A 212 -16.17 11.46 3.06
CA GLY A 212 -16.66 10.55 4.08
C GLY A 212 -17.32 9.28 3.55
N ASN A 213 -17.54 9.16 2.23
CA ASN A 213 -18.14 7.96 1.64
C ASN A 213 -17.14 6.81 1.55
N GLU A 214 -17.62 5.58 1.80
CA GLU A 214 -16.86 4.37 1.47
C GLU A 214 -16.71 4.24 -0.06
N MET A 215 -15.53 3.80 -0.50
CA MET A 215 -15.20 3.60 -1.91
C MET A 215 -16.02 2.47 -2.54
N ASP A 216 -16.75 2.75 -3.62
CA ASP A 216 -17.43 1.71 -4.40
C ASP A 216 -16.39 0.93 -5.21
N MET A 217 -16.21 -0.35 -4.86
CA MET A 217 -15.28 -1.27 -5.52
C MET A 217 -15.52 -1.42 -7.04
N LYS A 218 -16.70 -1.06 -7.57
CA LYS A 218 -17.07 -1.10 -8.99
C LYS A 218 -16.98 0.25 -9.69
N ALA A 219 -16.95 1.36 -8.95
CA ALA A 219 -16.78 2.69 -9.53
C ALA A 219 -15.34 2.88 -10.03
N THR A 220 -15.17 3.80 -10.99
CA THR A 220 -13.85 4.18 -11.52
C THR A 220 -13.40 5.48 -10.89
N TYR A 221 -12.16 5.50 -10.40
CA TYR A 221 -11.50 6.63 -9.77
C TYR A 221 -10.27 7.04 -10.60
N LYS A 222 -10.05 8.34 -10.71
CA LYS A 222 -8.87 8.96 -11.30
C LYS A 222 -7.79 9.10 -10.25
N VAL A 223 -6.72 8.34 -10.40
CA VAL A 223 -5.58 8.29 -9.48
C VAL A 223 -4.42 9.08 -10.06
N ALA A 224 -4.08 10.21 -9.44
CA ALA A 224 -2.87 10.96 -9.77
C ALA A 224 -1.62 10.24 -9.20
N ALA A 225 -0.60 10.06 -10.02
CA ALA A 225 0.67 9.45 -9.65
C ALA A 225 1.80 9.96 -10.53
N ASN A 226 3.05 9.91 -10.04
CA ASN A 226 4.21 10.15 -10.89
C ASN A 226 4.32 9.08 -12.00
N SER A 227 4.94 9.42 -13.14
CA SER A 227 5.00 8.53 -14.31
C SER A 227 5.81 7.24 -14.08
N PHE A 228 6.71 7.20 -13.10
CA PHE A 228 7.36 5.96 -12.67
C PHE A 228 6.37 4.96 -12.04
N LEU A 229 5.51 5.43 -11.11
CA LEU A 229 4.42 4.61 -10.57
C LEU A 229 3.40 4.24 -11.64
N ALA A 230 2.95 5.19 -12.46
CA ALA A 230 1.97 4.94 -13.53
C ALA A 230 2.50 3.96 -14.61
N GLY A 231 3.83 3.83 -14.75
CA GLY A 231 4.47 2.78 -15.57
C GLY A 231 4.55 1.40 -14.89
N GLY A 232 4.09 1.27 -13.66
CA GLY A 232 4.15 0.05 -12.85
C GLY A 232 5.50 -0.18 -12.15
N GLY A 233 6.24 0.90 -11.87
CA GLY A 233 7.44 0.89 -11.03
C GLY A 233 7.17 0.50 -9.57
N ASP A 234 8.22 0.24 -8.79
CA ASP A 234 8.16 -0.25 -7.40
C ASP A 234 7.16 -1.43 -7.21
N ASN A 235 7.08 -2.31 -8.22
CA ASN A 235 6.18 -3.46 -8.31
C ASN A 235 4.66 -3.16 -8.22
N PHE A 236 4.24 -1.91 -8.37
CA PHE A 236 2.83 -1.51 -8.41
C PHE A 236 2.19 -1.82 -9.77
N HIS A 237 2.14 -3.12 -10.10
CA HIS A 237 1.76 -3.63 -11.41
C HIS A 237 0.31 -3.35 -11.80
N VAL A 238 -0.58 -2.96 -10.88
CA VAL A 238 -1.98 -2.62 -11.18
C VAL A 238 -2.12 -1.47 -12.18
N PHE A 239 -1.14 -0.56 -12.24
CA PHE A 239 -1.09 0.52 -13.23
C PHE A 239 -0.76 0.05 -14.66
N LYS A 240 -0.17 -1.14 -14.85
CA LYS A 240 0.28 -1.60 -16.17
C LYS A 240 -0.91 -1.84 -17.11
N GLY A 241 -0.87 -1.23 -18.28
CA GLY A 241 -1.91 -1.38 -19.32
C GLY A 241 -3.21 -0.61 -19.05
N LYS A 242 -3.21 0.31 -18.07
CA LYS A 242 -4.37 1.14 -17.74
C LYS A 242 -4.52 2.35 -18.65
N ALA A 243 -5.72 2.93 -18.64
CA ALA A 243 -6.00 4.19 -19.31
C ALA A 243 -5.34 5.33 -18.51
N THR A 244 -4.34 5.96 -19.13
CA THR A 244 -3.49 6.96 -18.48
C THR A 244 -3.46 8.24 -19.31
N LYS A 245 -3.54 9.39 -18.64
CA LYS A 245 -3.46 10.73 -19.23
C LYS A 245 -2.33 11.52 -18.57
N ASP A 246 -1.49 12.15 -19.37
CA ASP A 246 -0.50 13.10 -18.88
C ASP A 246 -1.22 14.42 -18.53
N THR A 247 -0.87 15.04 -17.40
CA THR A 247 -1.39 16.36 -17.01
C THR A 247 -0.67 17.51 -17.72
N GLY A 248 0.53 17.25 -18.25
CA GLY A 248 1.48 18.24 -18.76
C GLY A 248 2.38 18.86 -17.68
N GLU A 249 2.19 18.51 -16.40
CA GLU A 249 2.95 19.04 -15.27
C GLU A 249 4.12 18.12 -14.90
N ILE A 250 5.22 18.71 -14.43
CA ILE A 250 6.36 17.99 -13.82
C ILE A 250 6.09 17.86 -12.31
N ASP A 251 6.37 16.70 -11.72
CA ASP A 251 6.05 16.38 -10.32
C ASP A 251 6.71 17.34 -9.30
N LEU A 252 7.94 17.77 -9.57
CA LEU A 252 8.64 18.80 -8.79
C LEU A 252 8.00 20.19 -8.94
N ASP A 253 7.67 20.62 -10.17
CA ASP A 253 7.08 21.94 -10.39
C ASP A 253 5.64 22.00 -9.84
N ALA A 254 4.90 20.88 -9.86
CA ALA A 254 3.63 20.70 -9.16
C ALA A 254 3.77 20.93 -7.64
N THR A 255 4.77 20.33 -6.99
CA THR A 255 5.05 20.56 -5.56
C THR A 255 5.49 21.99 -5.26
N ILE A 256 6.32 22.60 -6.11
CA ILE A 256 6.70 24.02 -5.98
C ILE A 256 5.47 24.94 -6.13
N LYS A 257 4.58 24.66 -7.08
CA LYS A 257 3.34 25.41 -7.31
C LYS A 257 2.39 25.28 -6.12
N TYR A 258 2.22 24.06 -5.60
CA TYR A 258 1.43 23.80 -4.40
C TYR A 258 1.93 24.62 -3.21
N LEU A 259 3.23 24.52 -2.88
CA LEU A 259 3.83 25.28 -1.79
C LEU A 259 3.64 26.81 -1.98
N LYS A 260 3.81 27.33 -3.19
CA LYS A 260 3.58 28.77 -3.46
C LYS A 260 2.14 29.20 -3.25
N ASN A 261 1.19 28.30 -3.51
CA ASN A 261 -0.24 28.58 -3.41
C ASN A 261 -0.79 28.44 -1.99
N VAL A 262 -0.36 27.39 -1.25
CA VAL A 262 -0.94 27.06 0.08
C VAL A 262 -0.04 27.42 1.26
N ALA A 263 1.27 27.46 1.07
CA ALA A 263 2.28 27.68 2.11
C ALA A 263 2.77 29.13 2.09
N THR A 264 1.84 30.09 2.11
CA THR A 264 2.16 31.52 2.04
C THR A 264 2.77 32.03 3.35
N LYS A 265 3.41 33.20 3.36
CA LYS A 265 4.00 33.74 4.60
C LYS A 265 2.97 33.97 5.71
N ASP A 266 1.77 34.44 5.35
CA ASP A 266 0.70 34.72 6.30
C ASP A 266 -0.07 33.44 6.72
N HIS A 267 0.06 32.37 5.92
CA HIS A 267 -0.55 31.06 6.17
C HIS A 267 0.49 29.95 5.91
N PRO A 268 1.51 29.81 6.78
CA PRO A 268 2.56 28.81 6.61
C PRO A 268 1.97 27.40 6.76
N LEU A 269 2.42 26.48 5.92
CA LEU A 269 1.90 25.12 5.88
C LEU A 269 2.40 24.31 7.08
N SER A 270 1.47 23.72 7.81
CA SER A 270 1.77 22.86 8.97
C SER A 270 1.71 21.38 8.57
N PRO A 271 2.62 20.52 9.06
CA PRO A 271 2.49 19.08 8.87
C PRO A 271 1.24 18.55 9.57
N SER A 272 0.47 17.73 8.84
CA SER A 272 -0.60 16.94 9.42
C SER A 272 0.01 15.74 10.13
N TYR A 273 -0.22 15.63 11.43
CA TYR A 273 0.10 14.44 12.22
C TYR A 273 -1.04 13.42 12.27
N LEU A 274 -2.08 13.62 11.44
CA LEU A 274 -3.12 12.63 11.22
C LEU A 274 -2.64 11.56 10.25
N GLN A 275 -2.79 10.31 10.65
CA GLN A 275 -2.49 9.10 9.88
C GLN A 275 -3.59 8.85 8.86
N ARG A 276 -3.19 8.57 7.61
CA ARG A 276 -4.14 8.27 6.52
C ARG A 276 -4.37 6.78 6.37
N SER A 277 -3.69 5.94 7.15
CA SER A 277 -3.91 4.50 7.10
C SER A 277 -3.60 3.75 8.40
N ILE A 278 -4.61 3.07 8.93
CA ILE A 278 -4.57 2.44 10.26
C ILE A 278 -4.62 0.91 10.18
N GLY A 279 -3.71 0.25 10.88
CA GLY A 279 -3.76 -1.20 11.09
C GLY A 279 -4.70 -1.55 12.25
N ILE A 280 -5.69 -2.42 12.02
CA ILE A 280 -6.65 -2.94 12.99
C ILE A 280 -6.74 -4.47 12.84
N HIS A 281 -6.36 -5.21 13.87
CA HIS A 281 -6.46 -6.67 13.91
C HIS A 281 -7.46 -7.13 14.99
N ASP A 282 -8.43 -7.96 14.60
CA ASP A 282 -9.42 -8.57 15.49
C ASP A 282 -8.82 -9.82 16.15
N ALA A 283 -8.13 -9.62 17.28
CA ALA A 283 -7.30 -10.63 17.93
C ALA A 283 -8.09 -11.81 18.50
N ASN A 284 -9.41 -11.66 18.70
CA ASN A 284 -10.28 -12.74 19.16
C ASN A 284 -11.25 -13.25 18.08
N GLY A 285 -11.32 -12.59 16.92
CA GLY A 285 -12.15 -12.97 15.77
C GLY A 285 -13.66 -12.82 15.96
N LYS A 286 -14.10 -12.17 17.06
CA LYS A 286 -15.52 -12.00 17.41
C LYS A 286 -16.07 -10.64 17.01
N PHE A 287 -15.23 -9.64 16.80
CA PHE A 287 -15.70 -8.30 16.45
C PHE A 287 -16.02 -8.13 14.96
N SER A 288 -15.36 -8.91 14.09
CA SER A 288 -15.44 -8.80 12.64
C SER A 288 -16.55 -9.64 11.97
N LYS A 289 -17.36 -10.40 12.74
CA LYS A 289 -18.41 -11.29 12.21
C LYS A 289 -19.66 -11.30 13.08
N GLY A 290 -20.83 -11.42 12.45
CA GLY A 290 -22.13 -11.62 13.12
C GLY A 290 -22.85 -10.34 13.53
N PRO A 291 -24.05 -10.45 14.13
CA PRO A 291 -24.79 -9.32 14.70
C PRO A 291 -24.02 -8.65 15.86
N VAL A 292 -24.55 -7.52 16.34
CA VAL A 292 -23.96 -6.73 17.43
C VAL A 292 -24.72 -7.09 18.71
N GLU A 293 -24.18 -8.04 19.49
CA GLU A 293 -24.82 -8.56 20.72
C GLU A 293 -24.17 -7.96 21.99
N SER A 294 -24.99 -7.54 22.95
CA SER A 294 -24.56 -7.00 24.25
C SER A 294 -23.58 -7.95 24.97
N GLY A 295 -22.55 -7.40 25.61
CA GLY A 295 -21.55 -8.20 26.34
C GLY A 295 -20.60 -9.02 25.46
N THR A 296 -20.65 -8.89 24.14
CA THR A 296 -19.66 -9.53 23.25
C THR A 296 -18.25 -8.97 23.56
N PRO A 297 -17.28 -9.81 23.96
CA PRO A 297 -15.94 -9.33 24.28
C PRO A 297 -15.15 -8.97 23.02
N ILE A 298 -14.49 -7.83 23.05
CA ILE A 298 -13.75 -7.22 21.95
C ILE A 298 -12.28 -7.12 22.36
N GLU A 299 -11.40 -7.68 21.53
CA GLU A 299 -9.95 -7.50 21.63
C GLU A 299 -9.40 -7.03 20.28
N LEU A 300 -9.07 -5.75 20.18
CA LEU A 300 -8.51 -5.14 18.98
C LEU A 300 -7.08 -4.68 19.21
N ASP A 301 -6.20 -5.12 18.33
CA ASP A 301 -4.81 -4.66 18.23
C ASP A 301 -4.73 -3.59 17.15
N PHE A 302 -4.43 -2.36 17.56
CA PHE A 302 -4.21 -1.21 16.68
C PHE A 302 -2.72 -1.02 16.41
N SER A 303 -2.40 -0.54 15.21
CA SER A 303 -1.06 -0.18 14.75
C SER A 303 -1.15 0.95 13.72
N SER A 304 0.00 1.51 13.30
CA SER A 304 0.06 2.68 12.41
C SER A 304 -0.55 3.95 13.01
N LEU A 305 -0.66 4.05 14.35
CA LEU A 305 -1.20 5.23 15.00
C LEU A 305 -0.20 6.41 15.00
N SER A 306 1.07 6.20 14.64
CA SER A 306 2.12 7.21 14.81
C SER A 306 3.19 7.17 13.73
N PHE A 307 3.64 8.36 13.30
CA PHE A 307 4.70 8.50 12.30
C PHE A 307 6.07 8.17 12.93
N SER A 308 6.84 7.31 12.26
CA SER A 308 8.07 6.75 12.83
C SER A 308 9.23 7.73 12.99
N ALA A 309 9.21 8.89 12.32
CA ALA A 309 10.24 9.92 12.50
C ALA A 309 9.95 10.85 13.69
N GLU A 310 8.67 11.09 13.96
CA GLU A 310 8.14 11.94 15.01
C GLU A 310 8.33 11.29 16.39
N ALA A 311 8.35 9.96 16.45
CA ALA A 311 8.78 9.15 17.61
C ALA A 311 10.18 9.52 18.14
N PHE A 312 11.04 10.17 17.34
CA PHE A 312 12.33 10.71 17.77
C PHE A 312 12.25 12.12 18.38
N GLY A 313 11.07 12.56 18.83
CA GLY A 313 10.86 13.86 19.49
C GLY A 313 10.89 15.06 18.53
N LYS A 314 10.62 14.82 17.25
CA LYS A 314 10.73 15.80 16.16
C LYS A 314 9.39 16.41 15.70
N GLY A 315 8.27 15.84 16.16
CA GLY A 315 6.92 16.33 15.87
C GLY A 315 5.95 15.97 17.00
N LYS A 316 4.66 15.85 16.69
CA LYS A 316 3.66 15.37 17.66
C LYS A 316 3.55 13.85 17.56
N VAL A 317 3.43 13.19 18.71
CA VAL A 317 3.13 11.76 18.82
C VAL A 317 1.87 11.57 19.66
N PRO A 318 0.96 10.65 19.30
CA PRO A 318 -0.21 10.36 20.10
C PRO A 318 0.17 9.47 21.28
N THR A 319 -0.45 9.73 22.43
CA THR A 319 -0.16 9.04 23.69
C THR A 319 -1.28 8.11 24.13
N MET A 320 -2.51 8.36 23.68
CA MET A 320 -3.71 7.63 24.08
C MET A 320 -4.64 7.38 22.90
N LEU A 321 -5.12 6.15 22.80
CA LEU A 321 -6.27 5.77 21.96
C LEU A 321 -7.51 5.69 22.85
N ALA A 322 -8.61 6.31 22.43
CA ALA A 322 -9.91 6.21 23.07
C ALA A 322 -10.95 5.73 22.06
N CYS A 323 -11.71 4.68 22.40
CA CYS A 323 -12.74 4.11 21.54
C CYS A 323 -14.11 4.21 22.20
N GLU A 324 -15.10 4.68 21.46
CA GLU A 324 -16.44 4.96 21.94
C GLU A 324 -17.49 4.22 21.12
N PHE A 325 -18.46 3.63 21.82
CA PHE A 325 -19.69 3.12 21.23
C PHE A 325 -20.70 4.26 21.20
N LYS A 326 -21.10 4.68 20.00
CA LYS A 326 -22.03 5.80 19.77
C LYS A 326 -23.28 5.34 19.06
N LEU A 327 -24.42 5.86 19.50
CA LEU A 327 -25.66 5.82 18.74
C LEU A 327 -25.66 6.91 17.66
N GLU A 328 -26.59 6.81 16.70
CA GLU A 328 -26.82 7.81 15.64
C GLU A 328 -27.23 9.22 16.13
N ASP A 329 -27.53 9.37 17.42
CA ASP A 329 -27.80 10.64 18.10
C ASP A 329 -26.60 11.15 18.95
N ASP A 330 -25.39 10.64 18.65
CA ASP A 330 -24.12 10.88 19.36
C ASP A 330 -24.09 10.44 20.83
N THR A 331 -25.11 9.75 21.34
CA THR A 331 -25.11 9.20 22.70
C THR A 331 -24.01 8.15 22.85
N VAL A 332 -23.05 8.38 23.77
CA VAL A 332 -21.99 7.44 24.11
C VAL A 332 -22.51 6.40 25.11
N LEU A 333 -22.50 5.12 24.72
CA LEU A 333 -22.92 3.98 25.55
C LEU A 333 -21.77 3.35 26.33
N GLY A 334 -20.53 3.54 25.87
CA GLY A 334 -19.34 3.00 26.52
C GLY A 334 -18.06 3.55 25.93
N THR A 335 -17.00 3.58 26.74
CA THR A 335 -15.68 4.07 26.34
C THR A 335 -14.59 3.11 26.82
N ALA A 336 -13.69 2.72 25.92
CA ALA A 336 -12.46 2.01 26.24
C ALA A 336 -11.25 2.92 25.93
N LYS A 337 -10.16 2.82 26.69
CA LYS A 337 -8.93 3.60 26.44
C LYS A 337 -7.69 2.75 26.63
N ALA A 338 -6.67 2.99 25.80
CA ALA A 338 -5.37 2.33 25.88
C ALA A 338 -4.22 3.32 25.63
N PRO A 339 -3.08 3.19 26.32
CA PRO A 339 -1.87 3.93 25.97
C PRO A 339 -1.32 3.46 24.63
N ILE A 340 -0.63 4.36 23.92
CA ILE A 340 0.01 4.08 22.62
C ILE A 340 1.52 3.87 22.82
N ASP A 341 2.01 2.69 22.42
CA ASP A 341 3.44 2.40 22.31
C ASP A 341 3.98 2.96 20.98
N ASN A 342 4.84 3.98 21.09
CA ASN A 342 5.46 4.66 19.95
C ASN A 342 6.82 4.05 19.54
N SER A 343 7.13 2.84 19.99
CA SER A 343 8.33 2.10 19.56
C SER A 343 8.35 1.89 18.04
N VAL A 344 9.46 2.25 17.40
CA VAL A 344 9.57 2.28 15.94
C VAL A 344 9.71 0.88 15.33
N THR A 345 8.97 0.65 14.24
CA THR A 345 8.94 -0.61 13.48
C THR A 345 9.62 -0.48 12.11
N ASP A 346 10.71 -1.21 11.89
CA ASP A 346 11.61 -0.99 10.73
C ASP A 346 11.11 -1.56 9.38
N ALA A 347 10.25 -2.58 9.40
CA ALA A 347 9.93 -3.36 8.20
C ALA A 347 8.52 -3.10 7.63
N TYR A 348 7.59 -2.66 8.48
CA TYR A 348 6.18 -2.42 8.18
C TYR A 348 5.72 -1.19 8.97
N ASP A 349 4.60 -0.60 8.55
CA ASP A 349 4.07 0.63 9.15
C ASP A 349 3.22 0.34 10.39
N GLU A 350 3.86 -0.15 11.44
CA GLU A 350 3.17 -0.61 12.65
C GLU A 350 3.59 0.18 13.89
N THR A 351 4.18 1.37 13.70
CA THR A 351 4.57 2.28 14.79
C THR A 351 3.32 2.97 15.36
N GLY A 352 3.28 3.14 16.69
CA GLY A 352 2.07 3.56 17.39
C GLY A 352 1.10 2.38 17.54
N GLN A 353 1.34 1.54 18.54
CA GLN A 353 0.55 0.34 18.82
C GLN A 353 -0.32 0.52 20.07
N ALA A 354 -1.56 0.04 20.05
CA ALA A 354 -2.46 0.04 21.20
C ALA A 354 -3.33 -1.21 21.24
N LYS A 355 -3.71 -1.65 22.44
CA LYS A 355 -4.57 -2.83 22.64
C LYS A 355 -5.86 -2.42 23.35
N ILE A 356 -6.97 -2.46 22.64
CA ILE A 356 -8.30 -2.17 23.20
C ILE A 356 -8.96 -3.48 23.60
N LYS A 357 -9.19 -3.64 24.90
CA LYS A 357 -9.98 -4.73 25.48
C LYS A 357 -11.22 -4.16 26.13
N THR A 358 -12.40 -4.57 25.65
CA THR A 358 -13.69 -4.08 26.14
C THR A 358 -14.78 -5.10 25.81
N GLU A 359 -16.03 -4.76 26.06
CA GLU A 359 -17.20 -5.53 25.63
C GLU A 359 -18.23 -4.58 25.02
N ILE A 360 -19.09 -5.09 24.14
CA ILE A 360 -20.21 -4.31 23.61
C ILE A 360 -21.11 -3.92 24.79
N PRO A 361 -21.46 -2.62 24.96
CA PRO A 361 -22.31 -2.18 26.07
C PRO A 361 -23.72 -2.77 25.96
N ASP A 362 -24.55 -2.60 26.98
CA ASP A 362 -25.95 -3.03 26.92
C ASP A 362 -26.72 -2.26 25.84
N LEU A 363 -27.34 -3.00 24.91
CA LEU A 363 -28.09 -2.48 23.77
C LEU A 363 -29.61 -2.70 23.89
N SER A 364 -30.09 -3.23 25.01
CA SER A 364 -31.47 -3.70 25.19
C SER A 364 -32.54 -2.63 24.89
N ASP A 365 -32.31 -1.37 25.31
CA ASP A 365 -33.20 -0.23 25.07
C ASP A 365 -32.98 0.46 23.70
N HIS A 366 -32.17 -0.12 22.80
CA HIS A 366 -31.68 0.56 21.59
C HIS A 366 -31.91 -0.23 20.28
N ALA A 367 -32.75 -1.27 20.31
CA ALA A 367 -33.12 -2.05 19.14
C ALA A 367 -33.57 -1.17 17.95
N GLY A 368 -33.03 -1.45 16.76
CA GLY A 368 -33.31 -0.71 15.53
C GLY A 368 -32.49 0.57 15.31
N LYS A 369 -31.83 1.12 16.34
CA LYS A 369 -30.86 2.23 16.16
C LYS A 369 -29.59 1.73 15.49
N LYS A 370 -28.84 2.63 14.84
CA LYS A 370 -27.44 2.36 14.48
C LYS A 370 -26.52 2.52 15.69
N LEU A 371 -25.49 1.67 15.73
CA LEU A 371 -24.34 1.74 16.62
C LEU A 371 -23.06 1.86 15.77
N SER A 372 -22.26 2.88 16.05
CA SER A 372 -20.92 3.04 15.48
C SER A 372 -19.87 2.87 16.58
N PHE A 373 -18.82 2.11 16.30
CA PHE A 373 -17.64 1.99 17.16
C PHE A 373 -16.49 2.76 16.51
N ILE A 374 -16.11 3.87 17.14
CA ILE A 374 -15.16 4.84 16.61
C ILE A 374 -14.01 4.98 17.59
N CYS A 375 -12.79 4.85 17.12
CA CYS A 375 -11.58 5.12 17.91
C CYS A 375 -10.95 6.45 17.50
N GLN A 376 -10.40 7.16 18.48
CA GLN A 376 -9.72 8.44 18.28
C GLN A 376 -8.41 8.53 19.06
N THR A 377 -7.39 9.11 18.43
CA THR A 377 -6.13 9.49 19.09
C THR A 377 -6.30 10.84 19.79
N ASP A 378 -5.42 11.15 20.73
CA ASP A 378 -5.26 12.49 21.31
C ASP A 378 -4.70 13.55 20.34
N LEU A 379 -4.39 13.16 19.09
CA LEU A 379 -4.08 14.08 17.98
C LEU A 379 -5.27 14.36 17.05
N GLY A 380 -6.38 13.64 17.20
CA GLY A 380 -7.62 13.86 16.45
C GLY A 380 -7.84 12.95 15.24
N ASP A 381 -7.07 11.86 15.10
CA ASP A 381 -7.39 10.81 14.13
C ASP A 381 -8.77 10.25 14.44
N SER A 382 -9.67 10.17 13.46
CA SER A 382 -11.00 9.56 13.65
C SER A 382 -11.09 8.29 12.84
N ILE A 383 -11.11 7.16 13.55
CA ILE A 383 -10.93 5.82 13.01
C ILE A 383 -12.28 5.09 13.11
N PRO A 384 -13.10 5.07 12.05
CA PRO A 384 -14.29 4.23 12.00
C PRO A 384 -13.87 2.75 12.00
N VAL A 385 -14.19 2.03 13.07
CA VAL A 385 -13.81 0.63 13.23
C VAL A 385 -14.92 -0.31 12.76
N ARG A 386 -16.17 0.01 13.09
CA ARG A 386 -17.36 -0.74 12.68
C ARG A 386 -18.61 0.11 12.81
N GLU A 387 -19.58 -0.11 11.93
CA GLU A 387 -20.96 0.31 12.11
C GLU A 387 -21.90 -0.91 12.02
N GLY A 388 -23.08 -0.80 12.62
CA GLY A 388 -24.13 -1.82 12.50
C GLY A 388 -25.47 -1.33 13.03
N THR A 389 -26.55 -2.01 12.66
CA THR A 389 -27.87 -1.82 13.27
C THR A 389 -28.02 -2.78 14.45
N ILE A 390 -28.51 -2.26 15.58
CA ILE A 390 -28.78 -3.06 16.77
C ILE A 390 -29.96 -3.98 16.47
N THR A 391 -29.70 -5.28 16.38
CA THR A 391 -30.73 -6.31 16.29
C THR A 391 -31.35 -6.54 17.66
N GLN A 392 -32.67 -6.77 17.70
CA GLN A 392 -33.34 -7.17 18.93
C GLN A 392 -32.89 -8.59 19.31
N ASP A 393 -32.45 -8.79 20.55
CA ASP A 393 -32.29 -10.14 21.10
C ASP A 393 -33.66 -10.83 21.06
N GLU A 394 -33.82 -11.83 20.20
CA GLU A 394 -34.93 -12.78 20.33
C GLU A 394 -34.70 -13.58 21.61
N THR A 395 -35.34 -13.11 22.69
CA THR A 395 -35.32 -13.82 23.98
C THR A 395 -35.72 -15.27 23.71
N PRO A 396 -34.92 -16.29 24.08
CA PRO A 396 -35.27 -17.67 23.81
C PRO A 396 -36.64 -17.97 24.39
N THR A 397 -37.63 -18.17 23.52
CA THR A 397 -38.99 -18.49 23.94
C THR A 397 -38.89 -19.81 24.71
N PRO A 398 -39.34 -19.89 25.98
CA PRO A 398 -39.22 -21.14 26.73
C PRO A 398 -39.90 -22.25 25.94
N ASP A 399 -39.17 -23.34 25.68
CA ASP A 399 -39.71 -24.49 24.94
C ASP A 399 -41.08 -24.86 25.51
N PRO A 400 -42.14 -24.98 24.68
CA PRO A 400 -43.43 -25.41 25.17
C PRO A 400 -43.27 -26.81 25.76
N LYS A 401 -43.39 -26.88 27.09
CA LYS A 401 -43.24 -28.09 27.89
C LYS A 401 -43.96 -29.26 27.20
N PRO A 402 -43.30 -30.40 26.94
CA PRO A 402 -43.90 -31.50 26.20
C PRO A 402 -45.24 -31.91 26.82
N THR A 403 -46.32 -31.74 26.05
CA THR A 403 -47.64 -32.29 26.38
C THR A 403 -47.63 -33.79 26.14
N ASP A 404 -48.15 -34.56 27.09
CA ASP A 404 -48.13 -36.03 27.05
C ASP A 404 -48.78 -36.61 25.75
N PRO A 405 -48.31 -37.78 25.26
CA PRO A 405 -48.83 -38.36 24.03
C PRO A 405 -50.31 -38.77 24.17
N VAL A 406 -51.14 -38.37 23.20
CA VAL A 406 -52.52 -38.84 23.08
C VAL A 406 -52.55 -40.12 22.24
N ASP A 407 -52.98 -41.23 22.83
CA ASP A 407 -53.16 -42.53 22.16
C ASP A 407 -54.20 -42.46 21.01
N PRO A 408 -53.87 -42.90 19.78
CA PRO A 408 -54.84 -43.05 18.70
C PRO A 408 -55.55 -44.42 18.76
N LYS A 409 -56.88 -44.40 18.89
CA LYS A 409 -57.74 -45.61 18.88
C LYS A 409 -57.98 -46.11 17.43
N PRO A 410 -57.97 -47.44 17.15
CA PRO A 410 -57.90 -47.96 15.78
C PRO A 410 -59.26 -48.17 15.08
N THR A 411 -59.27 -48.06 13.74
CA THR A 411 -60.34 -48.52 12.81
C THR A 411 -59.74 -49.14 11.53
N SER A 412 -60.57 -49.70 10.63
CA SER A 412 -60.13 -50.72 9.65
C SER A 412 -61.02 -50.75 8.37
N LYS A 413 -60.76 -51.44 7.24
CA LYS A 413 -59.89 -52.61 6.91
C LYS A 413 -59.39 -52.49 5.40
N PRO A 414 -58.97 -53.49 4.59
CA PRO A 414 -57.87 -53.29 3.61
C PRO A 414 -58.08 -53.73 2.13
N LYS A 415 -57.23 -53.22 1.20
CA LYS A 415 -56.58 -53.90 0.02
C LYS A 415 -56.13 -52.88 -1.06
N PRO A 416 -55.26 -53.23 -2.05
CA PRO A 416 -54.31 -54.35 -2.15
C PRO A 416 -52.84 -53.92 -2.44
N LYS A 417 -51.89 -54.86 -2.45
CA LYS A 417 -50.48 -54.67 -2.90
C LYS A 417 -50.33 -54.80 -4.43
N PRO A 418 -49.37 -54.07 -5.02
CA PRO A 418 -48.30 -54.64 -5.85
C PRO A 418 -46.92 -54.31 -5.22
N GLU A 419 -46.10 -55.30 -4.87
CA GLU A 419 -44.93 -55.77 -5.64
C GLU A 419 -43.74 -54.79 -5.67
N MET A 420 -42.61 -55.24 -5.08
CA MET A 420 -41.30 -54.59 -5.13
C MET A 420 -40.36 -55.42 -6.03
N PRO A 421 -39.47 -54.80 -6.79
CA PRO A 421 -38.22 -55.44 -7.20
C PRO A 421 -37.25 -55.53 -6.00
N VAL A 422 -36.58 -56.67 -5.86
CA VAL A 422 -35.48 -56.90 -4.90
C VAL A 422 -34.23 -57.25 -5.69
N THR A 423 -33.11 -56.60 -5.37
CA THR A 423 -31.69 -57.05 -5.34
C THR A 423 -30.84 -55.78 -5.12
N GLY A 424 -29.83 -55.72 -4.24
CA GLY A 424 -28.77 -56.70 -3.97
C GLY A 424 -27.55 -56.29 -4.83
N ALA A 425 -26.49 -55.70 -4.25
CA ALA A 425 -25.26 -56.40 -3.78
C ALA A 425 -24.48 -57.08 -4.94
N GLU A 426 -23.14 -57.09 -5.04
CA GLU A 426 -22.04 -56.57 -4.22
C GLU A 426 -20.71 -56.63 -5.04
N THR A 427 -19.63 -56.05 -4.53
CA THR A 427 -18.20 -56.45 -4.68
C THR A 427 -17.50 -56.78 -6.05
N GLN A 428 -16.36 -56.08 -6.23
CA GLN A 428 -15.00 -56.62 -6.48
C GLN A 428 -14.38 -56.90 -7.89
N HIS A 429 -13.23 -56.22 -8.06
CA HIS A 429 -11.90 -56.70 -8.52
C HIS A 429 -11.42 -56.69 -10.01
N LEU A 430 -10.28 -55.98 -10.17
CA LEU A 430 -9.09 -56.17 -11.02
C LEU A 430 -9.20 -56.50 -12.53
N GLY A 431 -8.40 -55.79 -13.35
CA GLY A 431 -7.70 -56.46 -14.46
C GLY A 431 -7.13 -55.65 -15.65
N PHE A 432 -5.98 -54.99 -15.48
CA PHE A 432 -4.85 -54.87 -16.45
C PHE A 432 -4.96 -54.23 -17.87
N GLY A 433 -3.84 -53.59 -18.28
CA GLY A 433 -3.51 -53.15 -19.66
C GLY A 433 -3.42 -51.62 -19.82
N ALA A 434 -2.31 -50.87 -19.64
CA ALA A 434 -0.85 -51.09 -19.75
C ALA A 434 -0.25 -51.05 -21.18
N LEU A 435 0.39 -49.93 -21.54
CA LEU A 435 1.72 -49.74 -22.22
C LEU A 435 1.88 -48.27 -22.73
N LEU A 436 2.85 -47.46 -22.24
CA LEU A 436 4.23 -47.19 -22.76
C LEU A 436 4.30 -46.21 -23.97
N MET A 437 5.23 -45.25 -24.16
CA MET A 437 6.42 -44.69 -23.45
C MET A 437 6.51 -43.16 -23.75
N VAL A 438 7.01 -42.23 -22.91
CA VAL A 438 8.34 -42.03 -22.25
C VAL A 438 9.45 -41.54 -23.20
N ALA A 439 10.18 -40.51 -22.76
CA ALA A 439 11.13 -39.68 -23.52
C ALA A 439 12.61 -40.09 -23.35
N ALA A 440 13.50 -39.60 -24.24
CA ALA A 440 14.88 -39.14 -23.98
C ALA A 440 15.63 -38.85 -25.30
N GLY A 441 16.72 -38.05 -25.26
CA GLY A 441 17.74 -38.07 -26.33
C GLY A 441 18.41 -36.73 -26.66
N LEU A 442 19.47 -36.37 -25.92
CA LEU A 442 20.44 -35.35 -26.32
C LEU A 442 21.48 -35.93 -27.31
N ALA A 443 22.03 -35.04 -28.14
CA ALA A 443 23.21 -35.20 -29.00
C ALA A 443 23.13 -36.19 -30.19
N VAL A 444 23.39 -35.67 -31.40
CA VAL A 444 24.63 -35.90 -32.17
C VAL A 444 24.79 -34.73 -33.16
N ALA A 445 26.00 -34.18 -33.27
CA ALA A 445 26.34 -33.19 -34.27
C ALA A 445 26.97 -33.86 -35.52
N GLY A 446 26.72 -33.30 -36.70
CA GLY A 446 27.61 -33.44 -37.86
C GLY A 446 27.09 -34.25 -39.05
N SER A 447 27.31 -33.68 -40.25
CA SER A 447 27.08 -34.24 -41.59
C SER A 447 25.60 -34.56 -41.94
N ARG A 448 24.97 -33.87 -42.89
CA ARG A 448 25.41 -33.77 -44.30
C ARG A 448 25.14 -32.40 -44.92
N ARG A 449 26.11 -31.97 -45.74
CA ARG A 449 26.05 -30.80 -46.62
C ARG A 449 25.60 -31.25 -48.02
N ALA A 450 24.96 -30.33 -48.75
CA ALA A 450 24.84 -30.25 -50.23
C ALA A 450 23.73 -31.02 -50.97
N ALA A 451 23.36 -30.41 -52.12
CA ALA A 451 22.31 -30.74 -53.11
C ALA A 451 20.86 -30.55 -52.61
N PHE A 452 19.98 -29.73 -53.23
CA PHE A 452 19.98 -28.90 -54.46
C PHE A 452 19.64 -27.44 -54.07
N LYS A 453 20.20 -26.34 -54.60
CA LYS A 453 20.26 -25.83 -55.99
C LYS A 453 18.92 -25.76 -56.73
N GLY A 454 18.25 -24.61 -56.57
CA GLY A 454 17.28 -24.00 -57.48
C GLY A 454 17.51 -22.49 -57.40
#